data_AF-A0AAD1I0X5-F1
#
_entry.id   AF-A0AAD1I0X5-F1
#
_cell.length_a   1.000
_cell.length_b   1.000
_cell.length_c   1.000
_cell.angle_alpha   90.00
_cell.angle_beta   90.00
_cell.angle_gamma   90.00
#
_symmetry.space_group_name_H-M   'P 1'
#
loop_
_entity.id
_entity.type
_entity.pdbx_description
1 polymer ?
#
loop_
_entity_poly.entity_id
_entity_poly.type
_entity_poly.pdbx_seq_one_letter_code
_entity_poly.pdbx_strand_id
1 'polypeptide(L)'
;MKRTEPLCQPPIDAAARLVYGEPHQTPDGATVITAARIQAAGRDGAAVTATPLGVVVIRGDRAKWVPTVDADRIALVGVITGLVSAVIASLAVLRRPPWPDLRAGGDRRDGAA
;
A
#
# COMPACT_ATOMS: atom_id res chain seq x y z
N MET A 1 -1.01 40.05 -21.29
CA MET A 1 -2.10 39.81 -20.30
C MET A 1 -3.03 38.76 -20.91
N LYS A 2 -3.31 37.58 -20.37
CA LYS A 2 -2.96 36.87 -19.14
C LYS A 2 -2.56 35.44 -19.57
N ARG A 3 -1.43 34.93 -19.06
CA ARG A 3 -1.13 33.49 -19.14
C ARG A 3 -2.18 32.79 -18.30
N THR A 4 -2.99 31.95 -18.92
CA THR A 4 -3.80 30.96 -18.22
C THR A 4 -2.80 30.02 -17.56
N GLU A 5 -2.44 30.29 -16.31
CA GLU A 5 -1.66 29.38 -15.49
C GLU A 5 -2.49 28.10 -15.33
N PRO A 6 -2.05 26.94 -15.86
CA PRO A 6 -2.60 25.67 -15.42
C PRO A 6 -2.11 25.49 -13.99
N LEU A 7 -2.88 26.02 -13.04
CA LEU A 7 -2.61 25.88 -11.62
C LEU A 7 -2.57 24.39 -11.32
N CYS A 8 -1.35 23.87 -11.14
CA CYS A 8 -1.03 22.70 -10.33
C CYS A 8 -2.09 21.60 -10.40
N GLN A 9 -2.42 21.14 -11.61
CA GLN A 9 -3.15 19.90 -11.75
C GLN A 9 -2.09 18.82 -11.49
N PRO A 10 -2.13 18.12 -10.34
CA PRO A 10 -1.22 16.99 -10.14
C PRO A 10 -1.38 16.10 -11.38
N PRO A 11 -0.32 15.43 -11.87
CA PRO A 11 -0.46 14.46 -12.93
C PRO A 11 -1.42 13.38 -12.39
N ILE A 12 -2.72 13.57 -12.65
CA ILE A 12 -3.68 12.50 -12.62
C ILE A 12 -3.19 11.68 -13.78
N ASP A 13 -2.42 10.64 -13.45
CA ASP A 13 -1.88 9.66 -14.37
C ASP A 13 -2.89 9.53 -15.51
N ALA A 14 -2.54 9.96 -16.73
CA ALA A 14 -3.54 10.29 -17.76
C ALA A 14 -4.45 9.10 -18.12
N ALA A 15 -4.05 7.90 -17.70
CA ALA A 15 -4.77 6.64 -17.78
C ALA A 15 -5.84 6.40 -16.68
N ALA A 16 -5.80 7.12 -15.55
CA ALA A 16 -6.62 6.88 -14.37
C ALA A 16 -7.67 7.99 -14.16
N ARG A 17 -8.94 7.75 -14.54
CA ARG A 17 -10.06 8.67 -14.36
C ARG A 17 -10.86 8.31 -13.10
N LEU A 18 -11.11 9.31 -12.24
CA LEU A 18 -12.01 9.15 -11.11
C LEU A 18 -13.46 9.30 -11.59
N VAL A 19 -14.34 8.37 -11.20
CA VAL A 19 -15.75 8.35 -11.57
C VAL A 19 -16.60 8.28 -10.30
N TYR A 20 -17.60 9.15 -10.25
CA TYR A 20 -18.61 9.15 -9.18
C TYR A 20 -19.91 8.57 -9.74
N GLY A 21 -20.53 7.67 -8.98
CA GLY A 21 -21.84 7.13 -9.29
C GLY A 21 -22.95 8.14 -9.03
N GLU A 22 -24.15 7.80 -9.50
CA GLU A 22 -25.35 8.57 -9.22
C GLU A 22 -25.60 8.62 -7.69
N PRO A 23 -25.88 9.79 -7.12
CA PRO A 23 -26.23 9.89 -5.70
C PRO A 23 -27.54 9.15 -5.42
N HIS A 24 -27.49 8.16 -4.54
CA HIS A 24 -28.68 7.42 -4.12
C HIS A 24 -29.08 7.85 -2.71
N GLN A 25 -30.36 8.21 -2.52
CA GLN A 25 -30.88 8.48 -1.18
C GLN A 25 -31.38 7.19 -0.53
N THR A 26 -30.97 7.00 0.72
CA THR A 26 -31.49 5.95 1.60
C THR A 26 -32.77 6.43 2.29
N PRO A 27 -33.69 5.52 2.69
CA PRO A 27 -34.90 5.87 3.43
C PRO A 27 -34.63 6.68 4.71
N ASP A 28 -33.44 6.53 5.28
CA ASP A 28 -33.00 7.24 6.48
C ASP A 28 -32.52 8.69 6.22
N GLY A 29 -32.65 9.19 4.99
CA GLY A 29 -32.23 10.54 4.60
C GLY A 29 -30.72 10.72 4.40
N ALA A 30 -29.96 9.63 4.22
CA ALA A 30 -28.55 9.72 3.85
C ALA A 30 -28.35 9.58 2.33
N THR A 31 -27.53 10.45 1.76
CA THR A 31 -27.10 10.43 0.36
C THR A 31 -25.81 9.62 0.25
N VAL A 32 -25.84 8.56 -0.54
CA VAL A 32 -24.69 7.69 -0.80
C VAL A 32 -24.17 7.99 -2.21
N ILE A 33 -22.89 8.33 -2.32
CA ILE A 33 -22.20 8.59 -3.59
C ILE A 33 -21.07 7.57 -3.70
N THR A 34 -21.14 6.67 -4.69
CA THR A 34 -20.08 5.69 -4.94
C THR A 34 -18.93 6.34 -5.71
N ALA A 35 -17.70 5.95 -5.40
CA ALA A 35 -16.51 6.44 -6.07
C ALA A 35 -15.68 5.27 -6.58
N ALA A 36 -15.32 5.31 -7.86
CA ALA A 36 -14.50 4.30 -8.52
C ALA A 36 -13.36 4.97 -9.29
N ARG A 37 -12.24 4.26 -9.39
CA ARG A 37 -11.12 4.62 -10.26
C ARG A 37 -11.19 3.74 -11.50
N ILE A 38 -11.25 4.37 -12.66
CA ILE A 38 -11.12 3.69 -13.95
C ILE A 38 -9.68 3.84 -14.39
N GLN A 39 -9.01 2.72 -14.66
CA GLN A 39 -7.69 2.70 -15.26
C GLN A 39 -7.78 2.04 -16.64
N ALA A 40 -7.29 2.74 -17.66
CA ALA A 40 -7.06 2.16 -18.98
C ALA A 40 -5.63 1.64 -19.06
N ALA A 41 -5.46 0.40 -19.49
CA ALA A 41 -4.19 -0.29 -19.66
C ALA A 41 -4.10 -0.96 -21.03
N GLY A 42 -2.87 -1.27 -21.45
CA GLY A 42 -2.58 -1.84 -22.77
C GLY A 42 -2.25 -0.77 -23.82
N ARG A 43 -1.70 -1.23 -24.96
CA ARG A 43 -1.09 -0.38 -26.00
C ARG A 43 -2.04 0.69 -26.56
N ASP A 44 -3.35 0.40 -26.54
CA ASP A 44 -4.41 1.27 -27.05
C ASP A 44 -5.58 1.47 -26.05
N GLY A 45 -5.36 1.22 -24.75
CA GLY A 45 -6.44 1.26 -23.74
C GLY A 45 -7.42 0.08 -23.82
N ALA A 46 -7.03 -1.01 -24.48
CA ALA A 46 -7.87 -2.19 -24.72
C ALA A 46 -8.34 -2.89 -23.43
N ALA A 47 -7.62 -2.71 -22.32
CA ALA A 47 -8.03 -3.23 -21.02
C ALA A 47 -8.48 -2.07 -20.14
N VAL A 48 -9.77 -2.02 -19.79
CA VAL A 48 -10.31 -1.05 -18.84
C VAL A 48 -10.63 -1.78 -17.54
N THR A 49 -10.04 -1.34 -16.44
CA THR A 49 -10.31 -1.87 -15.10
C THR A 49 -10.97 -0.80 -14.25
N ALA A 50 -12.14 -1.11 -13.69
CA ALA A 50 -12.82 -0.28 -12.71
C ALA A 50 -12.53 -0.81 -11.29
N THR A 51 -11.83 -0.04 -10.48
CA THR A 51 -11.54 -0.36 -9.07
C THR A 51 -12.43 0.50 -8.17
N PRO A 52 -13.33 -0.09 -7.37
CA PRO A 52 -14.11 0.66 -6.39
C PRO A 52 -13.18 1.25 -5.32
N LEU A 53 -13.26 2.55 -5.06
CA LEU A 53 -12.45 3.21 -4.03
C LEU A 53 -13.18 3.31 -2.70
N GLY A 54 -14.51 3.48 -2.76
CA GLY A 54 -15.32 3.66 -1.57
C GLY A 54 -16.66 4.32 -1.87
N VAL A 55 -17.37 4.64 -0.80
CA VAL A 55 -18.62 5.39 -0.82
C VAL A 55 -18.53 6.58 0.12
N VAL A 56 -18.97 7.75 -0.34
CA VAL A 56 -19.23 8.90 0.53
C VAL A 56 -20.67 8.79 1.00
N VAL A 57 -20.90 8.86 2.31
CA VAL A 57 -22.22 8.92 2.91
C VAL A 57 -22.41 10.30 3.53
N ILE A 58 -23.33 11.08 2.99
CA ILE A 58 -23.69 12.40 3.48
C ILE A 58 -25.03 12.28 4.20
N ARG A 59 -25.09 12.70 5.47
CA ARG A 59 -26.31 12.75 6.26
C ARG A 59 -26.38 14.11 6.96
N GLY A 60 -27.29 14.97 6.50
CA GLY A 60 -27.36 16.36 6.97
C GLY A 60 -26.06 17.10 6.69
N ASP A 61 -25.42 17.61 7.73
CA ASP A 61 -24.13 18.33 7.70
C ASP A 61 -22.90 17.42 7.81
N ARG A 62 -23.10 16.11 8.03
CA ARG A 62 -22.01 15.14 8.21
C ARG A 62 -21.74 14.35 6.93
N ALA A 63 -20.53 14.47 6.41
CA ALA A 63 -20.01 13.62 5.35
C ALA A 63 -19.02 12.60 5.94
N LYS A 64 -19.23 11.31 5.65
CA LYS A 64 -18.34 10.21 6.04
C LYS A 64 -17.84 9.47 4.80
N TRP A 65 -16.53 9.32 4.68
CA TRP A 65 -15.92 8.44 3.68
C TRP A 65 -15.85 7.00 4.22
N VAL A 66 -16.27 6.04 3.42
CA VAL A 66 -16.17 4.61 3.70
C VAL A 66 -15.37 3.96 2.57
N PRO A 67 -14.10 3.61 2.79
CA PRO A 67 -13.25 3.02 1.75
C PRO A 67 -13.63 1.57 1.47
N THR A 68 -13.55 1.15 0.20
CA THR A 68 -13.61 -0.27 -0.20
C THR A 68 -12.21 -0.87 -0.08
N VAL A 69 -11.61 -0.82 1.11
CA VAL A 69 -10.30 -1.42 1.35
C VAL A 69 -10.47 -2.84 1.89
N ASP A 70 -9.73 -3.79 1.33
CA ASP A 70 -9.64 -5.15 1.84
C ASP A 70 -8.58 -5.19 2.95
N ALA A 71 -9.02 -5.07 4.20
CA ALA A 71 -8.14 -5.08 5.37
C ALA A 71 -7.42 -6.42 5.55
N ASP A 72 -8.06 -7.53 5.17
CA ASP A 72 -7.49 -8.88 5.28
C ASP A 72 -6.33 -9.03 4.32
N ARG A 73 -6.45 -8.49 3.09
CA ARG A 73 -5.35 -8.46 2.14
C ARG A 73 -4.16 -7.64 2.63
N ILE A 74 -4.41 -6.49 3.27
CA ILE A 74 -3.34 -5.66 3.84
C ILE A 74 -2.65 -6.40 4.98
N ALA A 75 -3.42 -7.03 5.87
CA ALA A 75 -2.91 -7.83 6.96
C ALA A 75 -2.06 -9.00 6.44
N LEU A 76 -2.56 -9.71 5.42
CA LEU A 76 -1.87 -10.83 4.79
C LEU A 76 -0.51 -10.40 4.20
N VAL A 77 -0.45 -9.25 3.51
CA VAL A 77 0.81 -8.71 2.99
C VAL A 77 1.79 -8.45 4.14
N GLY A 78 1.34 -7.80 5.22
CA GLY A 78 2.18 -7.55 6.40
C GLY A 78 2.72 -8.84 7.03
N VAL A 79 1.86 -9.86 7.19
CA VAL A 79 2.24 -11.17 7.72
C VAL A 79 3.25 -11.87 6.83
N ILE A 80 3.03 -11.89 5.50
CA ILE A 80 3.96 -12.52 4.55
C ILE A 80 5.30 -11.79 4.56
N THR A 81 5.33 -10.46 4.54
CA THR A 81 6.57 -9.69 4.62
C THR A 81 7.32 -9.96 5.92
N GLY A 82 6.61 -10.01 7.05
CA GLY A 82 7.19 -10.37 8.35
C GLY A 82 7.76 -11.78 8.36
N LEU A 83 7.02 -12.77 7.83
CA LEU A 83 7.46 -14.16 7.74
C LEU A 83 8.70 -14.31 6.87
N VAL A 84 8.72 -13.69 5.67
CA VAL A 84 9.88 -13.70 4.77
C VAL A 84 11.10 -13.09 5.44
N SER A 85 10.93 -11.95 6.11
CA SER A 85 12.02 -11.30 6.86
C SER A 85 12.56 -12.19 7.98
N ALA A 86 11.67 -12.82 8.76
CA ALA A 86 12.05 -13.74 9.83
C ALA A 86 12.79 -14.97 9.31
N VAL A 87 12.36 -15.55 8.17
CA VAL A 87 13.04 -16.67 7.52
C VAL A 87 14.43 -16.25 7.05
N ILE A 88 14.57 -15.10 6.40
CA ILE A 88 15.87 -14.59 5.93
C ILE A 88 16.80 -14.32 7.11
N ALA A 89 16.30 -13.67 8.18
CA ALA A 89 17.08 -13.42 9.39
C ALA A 89 17.54 -14.73 10.04
N SER A 90 16.65 -15.71 10.15
CA SER A 90 16.96 -17.04 10.68
C SER A 90 18.03 -17.73 9.83
N LEU A 91 17.88 -17.71 8.50
CA LEU A 91 18.86 -18.25 7.57
C LEU A 91 20.20 -17.52 7.65
N ALA A 92 20.20 -16.20 7.84
CA ALA A 92 21.42 -15.41 7.99
C ALA A 92 22.18 -15.81 9.26
N VAL A 93 21.47 -15.96 10.39
CA VAL A 93 22.03 -16.47 11.65
C VAL A 93 22.58 -17.88 11.48
N LEU A 94 21.86 -18.75 10.77
CA LEU A 94 22.30 -20.13 10.52
C LEU A 94 23.51 -20.20 9.57
N ARG A 95 23.58 -19.33 8.55
CA ARG A 95 24.64 -19.35 7.51
C ARG A 95 25.90 -18.59 7.91
N ARG A 96 25.76 -17.51 8.67
CA ARG A 96 26.88 -16.72 9.21
C ARG A 96 26.69 -16.61 10.71
N PRO A 97 26.90 -17.72 11.43
CA PRO A 97 26.81 -17.71 12.86
C PRO A 97 27.62 -16.54 13.44
N PRO A 98 26.98 -15.61 14.16
CA PRO A 98 27.67 -14.45 14.71
C PRO A 98 28.47 -14.78 15.97
N TRP A 99 28.57 -16.07 16.34
CA TRP A 99 29.30 -16.43 17.54
C TRP A 99 30.78 -16.09 17.37
N PRO A 100 31.37 -15.36 18.34
CA PRO A 100 32.80 -15.16 18.41
C PRO A 100 33.53 -16.49 18.35
N ASP A 101 34.57 -16.55 17.52
CA ASP A 101 35.38 -17.74 17.33
C ASP A 101 36.01 -18.15 18.68
N LEU A 102 35.50 -19.22 19.29
CA LEU A 102 35.91 -19.69 20.63
C LEU A 102 37.34 -20.23 20.67
N ARG A 103 38.06 -20.18 19.54
CA ARG A 103 39.45 -20.64 19.39
C ARG A 103 40.50 -19.57 19.67
N ALA A 104 40.13 -18.30 19.80
CA ALA A 104 41.09 -17.21 20.03
C ALA A 104 41.54 -17.03 21.50
N GLY A 105 41.05 -17.86 22.42
CA GLY A 105 41.27 -17.70 23.87
C GLY A 105 42.30 -18.64 24.52
N GLY A 106 42.94 -19.54 23.78
CA GLY A 106 43.82 -20.55 24.36
C GLY A 106 45.03 -20.82 23.50
N ASP A 107 46.08 -20.02 23.65
CA ASP A 107 47.45 -20.48 23.90
C ASP A 107 48.44 -19.33 23.66
N ARG A 108 48.65 -18.52 24.70
CA ARG A 108 49.89 -17.75 24.84
C ARG A 108 50.46 -18.07 26.22
N ARG A 109 50.99 -19.28 26.36
CA ARG A 109 51.96 -19.61 27.41
C ARG A 109 53.25 -20.11 26.79
N ASP A 110 54.25 -19.23 26.89
CA ASP A 110 55.58 -19.51 27.41
C ASP A 110 56.39 -20.66 26.77
N GLY A 111 57.40 -20.26 26.01
CA GLY A 111 58.53 -21.09 25.61
C GLY A 111 59.81 -20.28 25.61
N ALA A 112 60.15 -19.68 26.75
CA ALA A 112 61.50 -19.24 27.07
C ALA A 112 62.24 -20.42 27.72
N ALA A 113 63.21 -20.98 27.01
CA ALA A 113 64.38 -21.68 27.52
C ALA A 113 65.35 -21.96 26.37
#